data_AF-A0A941UWR2-F1
#
_entry.id   AF-A0A941UWR2-F1
#
_cell.length_a   1.000
_cell.length_b   1.000
_cell.length_c   1.000
_cell.angle_alpha   90.00
_cell.angle_beta   90.00
_cell.angle_gamma   90.00
#
_symmetry.space_group_name_H-M   'P 1'
#
loop_
_entity.id
_entity.type
_entity.pdbx_description
1 polymer ?
#
loop_
_entity_poly.entity_id
_entity_poly.type
_entity_poly.pdbx_seq_one_letter_code
_entity_poly.pdbx_strand_id
1 'polypeptide(L)' 'MKTVVTILTFALSAIAVSTAHAQASCMKDCDTNAKQCIAKHSKADWWGNKIATPEGEKACQDSARECRRNCVKQMSTK' A
#
# COMPACT_ATOMS: atom_id res chain seq x y z
N MET A 1 -40.79 -24.78 -25.64
CA MET A 1 -39.88 -24.66 -24.48
C MET A 1 -38.61 -23.98 -24.98
N LYS A 2 -38.53 -22.66 -24.89
CA LYS A 2 -37.39 -21.89 -25.39
C LYS A 2 -37.01 -20.85 -24.34
N THR A 3 -35.70 -20.65 -24.22
CA THR A 3 -35.04 -19.52 -23.58
C THR A 3 -35.17 -19.40 -22.05
N VAL A 4 -34.38 -20.22 -21.35
CA VAL A 4 -33.91 -19.90 -19.99
C VAL A 4 -32.40 -20.10 -19.94
N VAL A 5 -31.62 -19.33 -20.69
CA VAL A 5 -30.14 -19.33 -20.52
C VAL A 5 -29.56 -18.01 -20.98
N THR A 6 -29.68 -16.91 -20.23
CA THR A 6 -28.75 -15.77 -20.41
C THR A 6 -28.75 -14.75 -19.26
N ILE A 7 -28.68 -15.17 -17.99
CA ILE A 7 -28.39 -14.21 -16.91
C ILE A 7 -27.47 -14.85 -15.87
N LEU A 8 -26.19 -15.06 -16.22
CA LEU A 8 -25.22 -15.53 -15.22
C LEU A 8 -23.76 -15.24 -15.62
N THR A 9 -23.45 -13.99 -15.99
CA THR A 9 -22.04 -13.59 -16.26
C THR A 9 -21.61 -12.23 -15.68
N PHE A 10 -22.45 -11.52 -14.93
CA PHE A 10 -22.09 -10.20 -14.36
C PHE A 10 -21.56 -10.22 -12.92
N ALA A 11 -21.11 -11.38 -12.39
CA ALA A 11 -20.62 -11.46 -11.01
C ALA A 11 -19.10 -11.32 -10.85
N LEU A 12 -18.30 -11.37 -11.93
CA LEU A 12 -16.83 -11.39 -11.81
C LEU A 12 -16.17 -10.01 -11.66
N SER A 13 -16.88 -8.91 -11.93
CA SER A 13 -16.28 -7.57 -11.94
C SER A 13 -16.18 -6.92 -10.55
N ALA A 14 -16.94 -7.38 -9.55
CA ALA A 14 -16.86 -6.83 -8.18
C ALA A 14 -15.59 -7.28 -7.43
N ILE A 15 -15.05 -8.46 -7.76
CA ILE A 15 -13.88 -9.03 -7.09
C ILE A 15 -12.60 -8.33 -7.56
N ALA A 16 -12.49 -8.01 -8.85
CA ALA A 16 -11.33 -7.29 -9.40
C ALA A 16 -11.23 -5.84 -8.90
N VAL A 17 -12.37 -5.18 -8.70
CA VAL A 17 -12.42 -3.82 -8.13
C VAL A 17 -12.01 -3.84 -6.66
N SER A 18 -12.54 -4.77 -5.86
CA SER A 18 -12.25 -4.83 -4.42
C SER A 18 -10.79 -5.18 -4.11
N THR A 19 -10.14 -6.03 -4.92
CA THR A 19 -8.71 -6.29 -4.77
C THR A 19 -7.88 -5.06 -5.14
N ALA A 20 -8.12 -4.42 -6.29
CA ALA A 20 -7.39 -3.21 -6.67
C ALA A 20 -7.50 -2.07 -5.63
N HIS A 21 -8.68 -1.88 -5.05
CA HIS A 21 -8.89 -0.89 -3.97
C HIS A 21 -8.18 -1.29 -2.68
N ALA A 22 -8.17 -2.58 -2.32
CA ALA A 22 -7.40 -3.07 -1.18
C ALA A 22 -5.89 -2.90 -1.38
N GLN A 23 -5.37 -3.08 -2.60
CA GLN A 23 -3.97 -2.78 -2.93
C GLN A 23 -3.65 -1.31 -2.69
N ALA A 24 -4.48 -0.43 -3.26
CA ALA A 24 -4.26 1.01 -3.21
C ALA A 24 -4.28 1.50 -1.76
N SER A 25 -5.21 1.01 -0.95
CA SER A 25 -5.27 1.29 0.49
C SER A 25 -4.03 0.78 1.22
N CYS A 26 -3.64 -0.48 1.01
CA CYS A 26 -2.46 -1.07 1.66
C CYS A 26 -1.17 -0.30 1.29
N MET A 27 -1.00 0.07 0.02
CA MET A 27 0.15 0.87 -0.42
C MET A 27 0.14 2.27 0.19
N LYS A 28 -1.03 2.89 0.35
CA LYS A 28 -1.18 4.20 0.99
C LYS A 28 -0.86 4.15 2.49
N ASP A 29 -1.23 3.07 3.18
CA ASP A 29 -0.86 2.84 4.57
C ASP A 29 0.65 2.65 4.72
N CYS A 30 1.30 1.92 3.81
CA CYS A 30 2.76 1.81 3.77
C CYS A 30 3.45 3.17 3.58
N ASP A 31 2.96 4.02 2.68
CA ASP A 31 3.51 5.37 2.45
C ASP A 31 3.31 6.28 3.68
N THR A 32 2.13 6.21 4.30
CA THR A 32 1.82 6.98 5.51
C THR A 32 2.74 6.57 6.66
N ASN A 33 2.94 5.28 6.88
CA ASN A 33 3.89 4.76 7.88
C ASN A 33 5.33 5.16 7.56
N ALA A 34 5.73 5.14 6.29
CA ALA A 34 7.06 5.60 5.86
C ALA A 34 7.28 7.07 6.21
N LYS A 35 6.31 7.94 5.92
CA LYS A 35 6.36 9.38 6.25
C LYS A 35 6.41 9.62 7.75
N GLN A 36 5.62 8.89 8.53
CA GLN A 36 5.65 8.99 9.98
C GLN A 36 6.99 8.50 10.56
N CYS A 37 7.55 7.43 9.99
CA CYS A 37 8.87 6.94 10.35
C CYS A 37 9.96 7.99 10.06
N ILE A 38 9.97 8.56 8.85
CA ILE A 38 10.89 9.64 8.45
C ILE A 38 10.76 10.82 9.41
N ALA A 39 9.54 11.22 9.75
CA ALA A 39 9.28 12.32 10.68
C ALA A 39 9.81 12.04 12.10
N LYS A 40 9.77 10.79 12.58
CA LYS A 40 10.35 10.38 13.86
C LYS A 40 11.88 10.33 13.83
N HIS A 41 12.46 9.97 12.69
CA HIS A 41 13.91 9.95 12.49
C HIS A 41 14.47 11.25 11.91
N SER A 42 13.65 12.30 11.86
CA SER A 42 14.08 13.63 11.47
C SER A 42 14.60 14.40 12.67
N LYS A 43 15.77 15.03 12.49
CA LYS A 43 16.35 15.98 13.44
C LYS A 43 16.25 17.39 12.87
N ALA A 44 16.18 18.39 13.74
CA ALA A 44 16.33 19.77 13.30
C ALA A 44 17.80 20.01 12.93
N ASP A 45 18.02 20.55 11.74
CA ASP A 45 19.29 21.15 11.35
C ASP A 45 19.47 22.51 12.05
N TRP A 46 20.67 23.06 11.96
CA TRP A 46 21.03 24.39 12.44
C TRP A 46 20.07 25.50 11.96
N TRP A 47 19.49 25.39 10.75
CA TRP A 47 18.49 26.34 10.23
C TRP A 47 17.06 26.05 10.70
N GLY A 48 16.85 25.09 11.60
CA GLY A 48 15.52 24.67 12.06
C GLY A 48 14.74 23.79 11.08
N ASN A 49 15.36 23.39 9.96
CA ASN A 49 14.75 22.47 9.00
C ASN A 49 14.73 21.04 9.56
N LYS A 50 13.61 20.33 9.44
CA LYS A 50 13.56 18.89 9.75
C LYS A 50 14.26 18.11 8.65
N ILE A 51 15.39 17.50 8.98
CA ILE A 51 16.17 16.65 8.07
C ILE A 51 16.18 15.22 8.61
N ALA A 52 15.76 14.28 7.79
CA ALA A 52 15.87 12.85 8.08
C ALA A 52 17.34 12.45 8.24
N THR A 53 17.68 11.68 9.27
CA THR A 53 19.01 11.06 9.32
C THR A 53 19.11 10.02 8.20
N PRO A 54 20.27 9.90 7.53
CA PRO A 54 20.42 8.91 6.44
C PRO A 54 20.18 7.48 6.92
N GLU A 55 20.56 7.16 8.16
CA GLU A 55 20.28 5.86 8.79
C GLU A 55 18.78 5.63 9.03
N GLY A 56 18.08 6.67 9.50
CA GLY A 56 16.64 6.62 9.72
C GLY A 56 15.85 6.54 8.42
N GLU A 57 16.26 7.31 7.41
CA GLU A 57 15.66 7.27 6.08
C GLU A 57 15.79 5.88 5.45
N LYS A 58 16.98 5.27 5.54
CA LYS A 58 17.21 3.91 5.05
C LYS A 58 16.32 2.89 5.77
N ALA A 59 16.28 2.92 7.10
CA ALA A 59 15.43 2.02 7.88
C ALA A 59 13.94 2.17 7.54
N CYS A 60 13.46 3.41 7.41
CA CYS A 60 12.08 3.70 7.02
C CYS A 60 11.77 3.24 5.59
N GLN A 61 12.71 3.40 4.65
CA GLN A 61 12.55 2.92 3.28
C GLN A 61 12.54 1.39 3.18
N ASP A 62 13.39 0.70 3.94
CA ASP A 62 13.41 -0.77 3.97
C ASP A 62 12.10 -1.31 4.55
N SER A 63 11.60 -0.73 5.66
CA SER A 63 10.30 -1.07 6.22
C SER A 63 9.15 -0.81 5.24
N ALA A 64 9.16 0.33 4.55
CA ALA A 64 8.16 0.67 3.52
C ALA A 64 8.22 -0.27 2.31
N ARG A 65 9.40 -0.76 1.95
CA ARG A 65 9.59 -1.72 0.87
C ARG A 65 9.04 -3.09 1.25
N GLU A 66 9.28 -3.54 2.48
CA GLU A 66 8.72 -4.79 3.00
C GLU A 66 7.20 -4.74 3.11
N CYS A 67 6.65 -3.64 3.64
CA CYS A 67 5.21 -3.40 3.68
C CYS A 67 4.58 -3.51 2.28
N ARG A 68 5.16 -2.85 1.27
CA ARG A 68 4.71 -2.96 -0.13
C ARG A 68 4.77 -4.39 -0.67
N ARG A 69 5.84 -5.14 -0.38
CA ARG A 69 5.94 -6.56 -0.78
C ARG A 69 4.86 -7.42 -0.13
N ASN A 70 4.55 -7.18 1.15
CA ASN A 70 3.49 -7.89 1.86
C ASN A 70 2.10 -7.54 1.30
N CYS A 71 1.84 -6.28 0.97
CA CYS A 71 0.61 -5.87 0.28
C CYS A 71 0.40 -6.65 -1.03
N VAL A 72 1.46 -6.81 -1.83
CA VAL A 72 1.39 -7.56 -3.09
C VAL A 72 1.23 -9.07 -2.84
N LYS A 73 1.96 -9.65 -1.89
CA LYS A 73 1.84 -11.08 -1.54
C LYS A 73 0.44 -11.47 -1.04
N GLN A 74 -0.16 -10.64 -0.19
CA GLN A 74 -1.54 -10.84 0.31
C GLN A 74 -2.57 -10.87 -0.82
N MET A 75 -2.26 -10.19 -1.92
CA MET A 75 -3.12 -10.05 -3.10
C MET A 75 -2.90 -11.16 -4.13
N SER A 76 -1.70 -11.73 -4.22
CA SER A 76 -1.39 -12.88 -5.09
C SER A 76 -1.82 -14.23 -4.52
N THR A 77 -2.11 -14.32 -3.21
CA THR A 77 -2.51 -15.57 -2.54
C THR A 77 -4.04 -15.76 -2.50
N LYS A 78 -4.81 -14.92 -3.22
CA LYS A 78 -6.28 -14.95 -3.23
C LYS A 78 -6.84 -15.50 -4.55
#